data_AF-X1HRU4-F1
#
_entry.id   AF-X1HRU4-F1
#
_cell.length_a   1.000
_cell.length_b   1.000
_cell.length_c   1.000
_cell.angle_alpha   90.00
_cell.angle_beta   90.00
_cell.angle_gamma   90.00
#
_symmetry.space_group_name_H-M   'P 1'
#
loop_
_entity.id
_entity.type
_entity.pdbx_description
1 polymer ?
#
loop_
_entity_poly.entity_id
_entity_poly.type
_entity_poly.pdbx_seq_one_letter_code
_entity_poly.pdbx_strand_id
1 'polypeptide(L)'
;MKLAGFNFKKINIEVLSERPEDLKINTNVHISEIKKLESNFLKTKEEMLVVGFSYDINYDPSFAKINFEGTVVLTIDPKTVKDILKQWKRRKCQK
;
A
#
# COMPACT_ATOMS: atom_id res chain seq x y z
N MET A 1 -3.22 -14.38 7.31
CA MET A 1 -3.47 -13.04 6.73
C MET A 1 -4.44 -13.22 5.58
N LYS A 2 -5.53 -12.46 5.55
CA LYS A 2 -6.51 -12.45 4.44
C LYS A 2 -6.78 -11.02 4.02
N LEU A 3 -7.04 -10.79 2.74
CA LEU A 3 -7.48 -9.51 2.23
C LEU A 3 -8.97 -9.33 2.54
N ALA A 4 -9.31 -8.36 3.39
CA ALA A 4 -10.69 -8.04 3.72
C ALA A 4 -11.28 -6.96 2.82
N GLY A 5 -10.44 -6.09 2.27
CA GLY A 5 -10.85 -5.08 1.31
C GLY A 5 -9.68 -4.20 0.90
N PHE A 6 -9.92 -3.37 -0.11
CA PHE A 6 -9.00 -2.33 -0.54
C PHE A 6 -9.82 -1.17 -1.11
N ASN A 7 -9.24 0.03 -1.08
CA ASN A 7 -9.78 1.18 -1.76
C ASN A 7 -8.65 1.96 -2.42
N PHE A 8 -8.96 2.57 -3.56
CA PHE A 8 -8.11 3.60 -4.13
C PHE A 8 -8.62 4.95 -3.68
N LYS A 9 -7.71 5.75 -3.11
CA LYS A 9 -7.95 7.16 -2.82
C LYS A 9 -7.69 8.00 -4.06
N LYS A 10 -6.67 7.66 -4.83
CA LYS A 10 -6.31 8.35 -6.07
C LYS A 10 -5.75 7.37 -7.09
N ILE A 11 -6.11 7.58 -8.34
CA ILE A 11 -5.52 6.92 -9.49
C ILE A 11 -5.13 8.05 -10.44
N ASN A 12 -3.84 8.17 -10.76
CA ASN A 12 -3.36 9.08 -11.80
C ASN A 12 -2.67 8.27 -12.89
N ILE A 13 -3.04 8.54 -14.14
CA ILE A 13 -2.47 7.91 -15.32
C ILE A 13 -2.20 9.03 -16.32
N GLU A 14 -0.94 9.19 -16.68
CA GLU A 14 -0.48 10.18 -17.64
C GLU A 14 0.29 9.48 -18.76
N VAL A 15 -0.12 9.68 -20.00
CA VAL A 15 0.63 9.29 -21.19
C VAL A 15 1.25 10.56 -21.75
N LEU A 16 2.56 10.59 -21.86
CA LEU A 16 3.34 11.79 -22.15
C LEU A 16 3.85 11.82 -23.59
N SER A 17 4.04 10.65 -24.20
CA SER A 17 4.60 10.53 -25.55
C SER A 17 4.20 9.23 -26.24
N GLU A 18 4.59 9.06 -27.50
CA GLU A 18 4.46 7.80 -28.23
C GLU A 18 5.36 6.73 -27.61
N ARG A 19 5.02 5.45 -27.85
CA ARG A 19 5.73 4.32 -27.25
C ARG A 19 7.16 4.24 -27.79
N PRO A 20 8.20 4.35 -26.93
CA PRO A 20 9.58 4.15 -27.34
C PRO A 20 9.84 2.66 -27.62
N GLU A 21 10.80 2.37 -28.51
CA GLU A 21 11.23 1.00 -28.82
C GLU A 21 11.85 0.32 -27.59
N ASP A 22 12.70 1.05 -26.85
CA ASP A 22 13.37 0.58 -25.64
C ASP A 22 12.65 1.04 -24.36
N LEU A 23 11.54 0.37 -24.06
CA LEU A 23 10.73 0.65 -22.87
C LEU A 23 11.35 0.03 -21.61
N LYS A 24 11.67 0.88 -20.62
CA LYS A 24 12.04 0.43 -19.27
C LYS A 24 10.92 0.76 -18.29
N ILE A 25 10.67 -0.15 -17.35
CA ILE A 25 9.60 0.01 -16.35
C ILE A 25 10.26 0.05 -14.98
N ASN A 26 10.03 1.14 -14.25
CA ASN A 26 10.46 1.30 -12.87
C ASN A 26 9.24 1.37 -11.95
N THR A 27 9.17 0.47 -10.98
CA THR A 27 8.06 0.36 -10.04
C THR A 27 8.54 0.65 -8.63
N ASN A 28 7.85 1.52 -7.90
CA ASN A 28 8.15 1.85 -6.52
C ASN A 28 6.90 1.75 -5.65
N VAL A 29 6.97 0.98 -4.56
CA VAL A 29 5.91 0.86 -3.57
C VAL A 29 6.33 1.59 -2.30
N HIS A 30 5.51 2.53 -1.86
CA HIS A 30 5.68 3.22 -0.59
C HIS A 30 4.53 2.89 0.34
N ILE A 31 4.85 2.49 1.58
CA ILE A 31 3.86 2.31 2.64
C ILE A 31 3.85 3.58 3.48
N SER A 32 2.74 4.32 3.46
CA SER A 32 2.61 5.60 4.17
C SER A 32 2.20 5.39 5.63
N GLU A 33 1.34 4.40 5.88
CA GLU A 33 0.83 4.09 7.21
C GLU A 33 0.46 2.61 7.39
N ILE A 34 0.54 2.18 8.65
CA ILE A 34 -0.01 0.91 9.12
C ILE A 34 -0.70 1.21 10.45
N LYS A 35 -2.00 0.93 10.52
CA LYS A 35 -2.86 1.22 11.69
C LYS A 35 -3.78 0.03 11.95
N LYS A 36 -4.01 -0.27 13.22
CA LYS A 36 -5.05 -1.24 13.63
C LYS A 36 -6.41 -0.55 13.57
N LEU A 37 -7.41 -1.25 13.02
CA LEU A 37 -8.79 -0.82 13.11
C LEU A 37 -9.38 -1.37 14.42
N GLU A 38 -9.80 -0.50 15.33
CA GLU A 38 -10.49 -0.92 16.54
C GLU A 38 -11.94 -1.27 16.21
N SER A 39 -12.24 -2.55 15.99
CA SER A 39 -13.61 -3.02 15.89
C SER A 39 -14.09 -3.54 17.24
N ASN A 40 -14.65 -2.65 18.05
CA ASN A 40 -15.36 -3.02 19.28
C ASN A 40 -16.68 -3.79 18.98
N PHE A 41 -17.09 -3.84 17.70
CA PHE A 41 -18.35 -4.43 17.24
C PHE A 41 -18.22 -5.84 16.63
N LEU A 42 -17.04 -6.24 16.16
CA LEU A 42 -16.83 -7.54 15.52
C LEU A 42 -16.26 -8.52 16.54
N LYS A 43 -17.08 -9.48 16.99
CA LYS A 43 -16.64 -10.62 17.82
C LYS A 43 -15.84 -11.64 16.99
N THR A 44 -14.87 -11.17 16.21
CA THR A 44 -14.01 -12.01 15.38
C THR A 44 -12.72 -12.34 16.11
N LYS A 45 -12.20 -13.57 15.92
CA LYS A 45 -10.89 -13.96 16.46
C LYS A 45 -9.72 -13.27 15.74
N GLU A 46 -9.98 -12.67 14.57
CA GLU A 46 -9.01 -11.93 13.75
C GLU A 46 -9.17 -10.42 13.98
N GLU A 47 -8.05 -9.70 13.97
CA GLU A 47 -7.99 -8.24 14.02
C GLU A 47 -7.82 -7.67 12.61
N MET A 48 -8.26 -6.43 12.40
CA MET A 48 -8.12 -5.73 11.14
C MET A 48 -6.96 -4.74 11.16
N LEU A 49 -6.14 -4.80 10.12
CA LEU A 49 -5.00 -3.91 9.90
C LEU A 49 -5.22 -3.13 8.61
N VAL A 50 -5.19 -1.81 8.70
CA VAL A 50 -5.24 -0.89 7.56
C VAL A 50 -3.81 -0.51 7.18
N VAL A 51 -3.47 -0.69 5.92
CA VAL A 51 -2.17 -0.35 5.34
C VAL A 51 -2.38 0.67 4.23
N GLY A 52 -1.91 1.89 4.42
CA GLY A 52 -1.90 2.93 3.41
C GLY A 52 -0.68 2.77 2.50
N PHE A 53 -0.89 2.89 1.19
CA PHE A 53 0.16 2.73 0.19
C PHE A 53 0.09 3.79 -0.91
N SER A 54 1.24 4.06 -1.53
CA SER A 54 1.34 4.60 -2.88
C SER A 54 2.18 3.67 -3.74
N TYR A 55 1.77 3.50 -5.00
CA TYR A 55 2.44 2.66 -5.97
C TYR A 55 2.66 3.45 -7.25
N ASP A 56 3.93 3.72 -7.54
CA ASP A 56 4.38 4.47 -8.70
C ASP A 56 4.93 3.51 -9.75
N ILE A 57 4.48 3.67 -10.99
CA ILE A 57 5.00 2.97 -12.17
C ILE A 57 5.43 4.06 -13.17
N ASN A 58 6.73 4.16 -13.41
CA ASN A 58 7.30 5.07 -14.39
C ASN A 58 7.80 4.28 -15.59
N TYR A 59 7.39 4.70 -16.78
CA TYR A 59 7.83 4.12 -18.04
C TYR A 59 8.83 5.06 -18.71
N ASP A 60 10.05 4.57 -18.87
CA ASP A 60 11.18 5.31 -19.44
C ASP A 60 11.49 4.89 -20.89
N PRO A 61 11.97 5.84 -21.73
CA PRO A 61 12.06 7.27 -21.46
C PRO A 61 10.70 7.98 -21.57
N SER A 62 10.19 8.51 -20.46
CA SER A 62 9.03 9.42 -20.35
C SER A 62 7.81 9.05 -21.23
N PHE A 63 7.48 7.76 -21.32
CA PHE A 63 6.31 7.30 -22.08
C PHE A 63 5.02 7.53 -21.31
N ALA A 64 5.00 7.06 -20.06
CA ALA A 64 3.84 7.12 -19.20
C ALA A 64 4.23 7.11 -17.72
N LYS A 65 3.35 7.66 -16.89
CA LYS A 65 3.43 7.59 -15.43
C LYS A 65 2.10 7.15 -14.87
N ILE A 66 2.14 6.20 -13.96
CA ILE A 66 0.97 5.69 -13.25
C ILE A 66 1.24 5.80 -11.76
N ASN A 67 0.30 6.39 -11.03
CA ASN A 67 0.35 6.45 -9.58
C ASN A 67 -0.98 5.97 -9.00
N PHE A 68 -0.92 4.95 -8.15
CA PHE A 68 -2.04 4.49 -7.34
C PHE A 68 -1.78 4.87 -5.89
N GLU A 69 -2.73 5.54 -5.25
CA GLU A 69 -2.71 5.79 -3.80
C GLU A 69 -3.96 5.17 -3.20
N GLY A 70 -3.83 4.46 -2.10
CA GLY A 70 -4.96 3.76 -1.52
C GLY A 70 -4.68 3.16 -0.16
N THR A 71 -5.65 2.37 0.31
CA THR A 71 -5.47 1.56 1.51
C THR A 71 -5.91 0.13 1.26
N VAL A 72 -5.28 -0.79 1.97
CA VAL A 72 -5.61 -2.21 2.00
C VAL A 72 -5.98 -2.58 3.43
N VAL A 73 -7.08 -3.30 3.59
CA VAL A 73 -7.55 -3.82 4.88
C VAL A 73 -7.30 -5.32 4.92
N LEU A 74 -6.55 -5.76 5.90
CA LEU A 74 -6.16 -7.15 6.10
C LEU A 74 -6.75 -7.68 7.40
N THR A 75 -7.28 -8.91 7.40
CA THR A 75 -7.55 -9.64 8.64
C THR A 75 -6.39 -10.56 8.99
N ILE A 76 -5.90 -10.41 10.22
CA ILE A 76 -4.69 -11.05 10.72
C ILE A 76 -4.92 -11.44 12.18
N ASP A 77 -4.25 -12.51 12.64
CA ASP A 77 -4.32 -12.89 14.05
C ASP A 77 -3.73 -11.79 14.97
N PRO A 78 -4.22 -11.67 16.21
CA PRO A 78 -3.81 -10.59 17.12
C PRO A 78 -2.30 -10.57 17.43
N LYS A 79 -1.62 -11.72 17.41
CA LYS A 79 -0.19 -11.80 17.73
C LYS A 79 0.63 -11.15 16.61
N THR A 80 0.35 -11.55 15.37
CA THR A 80 1.01 -11.00 14.19
C THR A 80 0.74 -9.50 14.01
N VAL A 81 -0.47 -9.01 14.32
CA VAL A 81 -0.78 -7.56 14.29
C VAL A 81 0.13 -6.77 15.24
N LYS A 82 0.30 -7.24 16.48
CA LYS A 82 1.18 -6.59 17.46
C LYS A 82 2.63 -6.54 16.98
N ASP A 83 3.12 -7.63 16.40
CA ASP A 83 4.49 -7.71 15.87
C ASP A 83 4.70 -6.76 14.68
N ILE A 84 3.75 -6.71 13.74
CA ILE A 84 3.81 -5.79 12.59
C ILE A 84 3.83 -4.33 13.07
N LEU A 85 2.94 -3.97 14.00
CA LEU A 85 2.88 -2.59 14.53
C LEU A 85 4.16 -2.21 15.28
N LYS A 86 4.75 -3.14 16.04
CA LYS A 86 6.02 -2.93 16.74
C LYS A 86 7.16 -2.70 15.75
N GLN A 87 7.26 -3.54 14.72
CA GLN A 87 8.28 -3.40 13.67
C GLN A 87 8.10 -2.09 12.87
N TRP A 88 6.86 -1.73 12.57
CA TRP A 88 6.53 -0.49 11.86
C TRP A 88 6.94 0.75 12.66
N LYS A 89 6.60 0.80 13.96
CA LYS A 89 7.03 1.87 14.86
C LYS A 89 8.55 1.99 14.91
N ARG A 90 9.27 0.87 15.05
CA ARG A 90 10.74 0.85 15.04
C ARG A 90 11.31 1.42 13.74
N ARG A 91 10.74 1.05 12.59
CA ARG A 91 11.17 1.55 11.28
C ARG A 91 10.90 3.05 11.12
N LYS A 92 9.78 3.57 11.65
CA LYS A 92 9.49 5.01 11.65
C LYS A 92 10.42 5.81 12.58
N CYS A 93 10.88 5.25 13.70
CA CYS A 93 11.82 5.90 14.61
C CYS A 93 13.28 5.88 14.14
N GLN A 94 13.61 5.14 13.08
CA GLN A 94 14.96 5.11 12.48
C GLN A 94 15.10 6.04 11.26
N LYS A 95 14.14 6.95 11.06
CA LYS A 95 14.21 8.05 10.11
C LYS A 95 14.35 9.36 10.87
#